data_AF-A0AAV7VFD2-F1
#
_entry.id   AF-A0AAV7VFD2-F1
#
_cell.length_a   1.000
_cell.length_b   1.000
_cell.length_c   1.000
_cell.angle_alpha   90.00
_cell.angle_beta   90.00
_cell.angle_gamma   90.00
#
_symmetry.space_group_name_H-M   'P 1'
#
loop_
_entity.id
_entity.type
_entity.pdbx_description
1 polymer ?
#
loop_
_entity_poly.entity_id
_entity_poly.type
_entity_poly.pdbx_seq_one_letter_code
_entity_poly.pdbx_strand_id
1 'polypeptide(L)'
;RIYGWGDKSGKLLHWLATRPMANRIIPEILEDSGSLVKTSAEIAHSFASYYTRLYAKHPRPAIERETPLLNDITLPRVSPEARNRLEEAISLAEISSAIASLATGKTPGPDGF
;
A
#
# COMPACT_ATOMS: atom_id res chain seq x y z
N ARG A 1 34.35 7.16 14.25
CA ARG A 1 35.44 7.49 13.30
C ARG A 1 35.98 6.18 12.74
N ILE A 2 35.54 5.76 11.55
CA ILE A 2 35.80 4.44 10.93
C ILE A 2 37.04 4.44 10.01
N TYR A 3 38.00 5.31 10.28
CA TYR A 3 39.05 5.68 9.33
C TYR A 3 40.44 5.27 9.85
N GLY A 4 40.79 3.99 9.62
CA GLY A 4 42.13 3.46 9.85
C GLY A 4 42.42 2.34 8.85
N TRP A 5 43.42 2.58 7.99
CA TRP A 5 44.05 1.80 6.91
C TRP A 5 43.61 0.33 6.65
N GLY A 6 43.46 -0.04 5.37
CA GLY A 6 43.66 -1.43 4.91
C GLY A 6 42.47 -2.14 4.25
N ASP A 7 41.24 -1.71 4.49
CA ASP A 7 40.03 -2.23 3.81
C ASP A 7 38.88 -1.22 3.94
N LYS A 8 38.90 -0.18 3.08
CA LYS A 8 37.96 0.94 3.15
C LYS A 8 36.58 0.57 2.62
N SER A 9 36.56 -0.14 1.49
CA SER A 9 35.35 -0.59 0.81
C SER A 9 34.68 -1.71 1.60
N GLY A 10 35.42 -2.71 2.09
CA GLY A 10 34.84 -3.81 2.86
C GLY A 10 34.22 -3.37 4.18
N LYS A 11 34.90 -2.52 4.96
CA LYS A 11 34.32 -1.95 6.20
C LYS A 11 33.07 -1.11 5.93
N LEU A 12 33.09 -0.28 4.88
CA LEU A 12 31.92 0.53 4.52
C LEU A 12 30.76 -0.34 4.05
N LEU A 13 31.02 -1.34 3.20
CA LEU A 13 30.00 -2.28 2.73
C LEU A 13 29.43 -3.13 3.87
N HIS A 14 30.27 -3.67 4.75
CA HIS A 14 29.83 -4.39 5.93
C HIS A 14 28.96 -3.51 6.82
N TRP A 15 29.35 -2.25 7.05
CA TRP A 15 28.55 -1.30 7.82
C TRP A 15 27.22 -0.95 7.13
N LEU A 16 27.21 -0.72 5.82
CA LEU A 16 25.99 -0.47 5.04
C LEU A 16 25.06 -1.69 5.05
N ALA A 17 25.59 -2.91 5.03
CA ALA A 17 24.81 -4.14 5.08
C ALA A 17 24.27 -4.45 6.49
N THR A 18 25.06 -4.19 7.54
CA THR A 18 24.70 -4.52 8.93
C THR A 18 23.87 -3.44 9.61
N ARG A 19 24.01 -2.16 9.24
CA ARG A 19 23.24 -1.04 9.84
C ARG A 19 21.72 -1.24 9.72
N PRO A 20 21.16 -1.65 8.57
CA PRO A 20 19.73 -1.99 8.47
C PRO A 20 19.38 -3.25 9.27
N MET A 21 20.28 -4.23 9.36
CA MET A 21 20.03 -5.49 10.08
C MET A 21 19.96 -5.28 11.59
N ALA A 22 20.86 -4.48 12.16
CA ALA A 22 20.85 -4.16 13.59
C ALA A 22 19.54 -3.50 14.04
N ASN A 23 18.95 -2.66 13.19
CA ASN A 23 17.66 -2.00 13.47
C ASN A 23 16.43 -2.90 13.23
N ARG A 24 16.63 -4.11 12.69
CA ARG A 24 15.58 -5.09 12.39
C ARG A 24 15.58 -6.28 13.36
N ILE A 25 16.58 -6.39 14.24
CA ILE A 25 16.66 -7.45 15.23
C ILE A 25 15.79 -7.07 16.44
N ILE A 26 14.93 -7.99 16.85
CA ILE A 26 14.15 -7.89 18.08
C ILE A 26 14.89 -8.70 19.14
N PRO A 27 15.55 -8.05 20.13
CA PRO A 27 16.41 -8.75 21.09
C PRO A 27 15.62 -9.48 22.18
N GLU A 28 14.47 -8.94 22.57
CA GLU A 28 13.58 -9.56 23.55
C GLU A 28 12.16 -9.04 23.39
N ILE A 29 11.19 -9.85 23.81
CA ILE A 29 9.77 -9.46 23.90
C ILE A 29 9.21 -9.86 25.26
N LEU A 30 8.19 -9.12 25.70
CA LEU A 30 7.39 -9.47 26.88
C LEU A 30 6.11 -10.14 26.41
N GLU A 31 5.87 -11.38 26.84
CA GLU A 31 4.62 -12.08 26.54
C GLU A 31 3.48 -11.64 27.47
N ASP A 32 2.24 -11.94 27.05
CA ASP A 32 1.02 -11.72 27.84
C ASP A 32 1.06 -12.41 29.23
N SER A 33 1.88 -13.46 29.36
CA SER A 33 2.13 -14.18 30.62
C SER A 33 3.04 -13.43 31.61
N GLY A 34 3.62 -12.29 31.20
CA GLY A 34 4.62 -11.55 31.96
C GLY A 34 6.04 -12.11 31.83
N SER A 35 6.26 -13.13 31.00
CA SER A 35 7.57 -13.74 30.78
C SER A 35 8.38 -13.00 29.72
N LEU A 36 9.66 -12.77 29.98
CA LEU A 36 10.62 -12.19 29.03
C LEU A 36 11.23 -13.29 28.16
N VAL A 37 11.05 -13.18 26.85
CA VAL A 37 11.56 -14.11 25.85
C VAL A 37 12.68 -13.46 25.06
N LYS A 38 13.85 -14.10 25.03
CA LYS A 38 15.05 -13.60 24.32
C LYS A 38 15.51 -14.50 23.19
N THR A 39 14.95 -15.70 23.09
CA THR A 39 15.33 -16.69 22.08
C THR A 39 14.62 -16.38 20.76
N SER A 40 15.36 -16.26 19.66
CA SER A 40 14.80 -15.93 18.34
C SER A 40 13.65 -16.86 17.91
N ALA A 41 13.77 -18.17 18.18
CA ALA A 41 12.73 -19.14 17.86
C ALA A 41 11.42 -18.91 18.63
N GLU A 42 11.53 -18.59 19.92
CA GLU A 42 10.38 -18.31 20.79
C GLU A 42 9.75 -16.97 20.43
N ILE A 43 10.55 -15.95 20.13
CA ILE A 43 10.09 -14.65 19.63
C ILE A 43 9.26 -14.83 18.35
N ALA A 44 9.79 -15.60 17.39
CA ALA A 44 9.09 -15.88 16.13
C ALA A 44 7.76 -16.63 16.38
N HIS A 45 7.76 -17.63 17.27
CA HIS A 45 6.56 -18.37 17.63
C HIS A 45 5.50 -17.49 18.30
N SER A 46 5.92 -16.59 19.19
CA SER A 46 5.04 -15.66 19.89
C SER A 46 4.36 -14.70 18.91
N PHE A 47 5.12 -14.11 17.97
CA PHE A 47 4.56 -13.28 16.90
C PHE A 47 3.58 -14.05 16.01
N ALA A 48 3.97 -15.25 15.56
CA ALA A 48 3.11 -16.09 14.72
C ALA A 48 1.77 -16.39 15.43
N SER A 49 1.84 -16.78 16.70
CA SER A 49 0.67 -17.08 17.52
C SER A 49 -0.23 -15.86 17.73
N TYR A 50 0.38 -14.70 18.04
CA TYR A 50 -0.35 -13.45 18.22
C TYR A 50 -1.13 -13.05 16.96
N TYR A 51 -0.46 -12.98 15.81
CA TYR A 51 -1.11 -12.58 14.56
C TYR A 51 -2.12 -13.62 14.08
N THR A 52 -1.87 -14.91 14.30
CA THR A 52 -2.85 -15.96 14.03
C THR A 52 -4.13 -15.70 14.81
N ARG A 53 -4.04 -15.39 16.12
CA ARG A 53 -5.23 -15.05 16.93
C ARG A 53 -5.89 -13.74 16.50
N LEU A 54 -5.08 -12.72 16.15
CA LEU A 54 -5.57 -11.41 15.72
C LEU A 54 -6.42 -11.51 14.46
N TYR A 55 -5.98 -12.30 13.48
CA TYR A 55 -6.68 -12.47 12.21
C TYR A 55 -7.72 -13.61 12.22
N ALA A 56 -7.57 -14.62 13.09
CA ALA A 56 -8.57 -15.68 13.27
C ALA A 56 -9.83 -15.17 13.98
N LYS A 57 -9.68 -14.22 14.90
CA LYS A 57 -10.82 -13.38 15.31
C LYS A 57 -11.17 -12.51 14.12
N HIS A 58 -12.06 -12.98 13.25
CA HIS A 58 -12.71 -12.09 12.31
C HIS A 58 -13.34 -10.96 13.13
N PRO A 59 -12.87 -9.70 13.06
CA PRO A 59 -13.76 -8.62 13.40
C PRO A 59 -14.92 -8.83 12.44
N ARG A 60 -16.11 -9.13 12.97
CA ARG A 60 -17.36 -8.98 12.22
C ARG A 60 -17.19 -7.64 11.50
N PRO A 61 -17.24 -7.62 10.15
CA PRO A 61 -16.82 -6.43 9.43
C PRO A 61 -17.60 -5.29 10.03
N ALA A 62 -16.90 -4.22 10.34
CA ALA A 62 -17.47 -2.98 10.81
C ALA A 62 -18.28 -2.32 9.69
N ILE A 63 -19.17 -3.09 9.03
CA ILE A 63 -20.22 -2.63 8.13
C ILE A 63 -21.03 -1.55 8.86
N GLU A 64 -21.16 -1.67 10.18
CA GLU A 64 -21.81 -0.65 11.02
C GLU A 64 -20.97 0.64 11.23
N ARG A 65 -19.64 0.63 11.02
CA ARG A 65 -18.78 1.82 11.18
C ARG A 65 -18.35 2.48 9.88
N GLU A 66 -18.34 1.77 8.77
CA GLU A 66 -17.98 2.33 7.45
C GLU A 66 -19.17 2.90 6.69
N THR A 67 -20.40 2.49 7.03
CA THR A 67 -21.62 3.08 6.48
C THR A 67 -21.78 4.58 6.73
N PRO A 68 -21.51 5.16 7.93
CA PRO A 68 -21.72 6.60 8.15
C PRO A 68 -20.81 7.49 7.29
N LEU A 69 -19.55 7.09 7.03
CA LEU A 69 -18.63 7.88 6.22
C LEU A 69 -19.11 8.06 4.77
N LEU A 70 -19.70 7.02 4.19
CA LEU A 70 -20.23 7.06 2.82
C LEU A 70 -21.65 7.63 2.75
N ASN A 71 -22.41 7.55 3.84
CA ASN A 71 -23.75 8.13 3.93
C ASN A 71 -23.72 9.66 4.04
N ASP A 72 -22.71 10.23 4.70
CA ASP A 72 -22.55 11.68 4.84
C ASP A 72 -22.01 12.35 3.55
N ILE A 73 -21.49 11.56 2.61
CA ILE A 73 -20.99 12.07 1.34
C ILE A 73 -22.13 12.03 0.31
N THR A 74 -22.60 13.22 -0.06
CA THR A 74 -23.50 13.38 -1.20
C THR A 74 -22.70 13.28 -2.49
N LEU A 75 -22.55 12.06 -3.01
CA LEU A 75 -21.96 11.86 -4.33
C LEU A 75 -22.90 12.37 -5.42
N PRO A 76 -22.41 13.16 -6.40
CA PRO A 76 -23.22 13.57 -7.54
C PRO A 76 -23.66 12.32 -8.31
N ARG A 77 -24.97 12.07 -8.34
CA ARG A 77 -25.54 10.98 -9.12
C ARG A 77 -25.82 11.46 -10.53
N VAL A 78 -25.33 10.71 -11.51
CA VAL A 78 -25.62 10.96 -12.92
C VAL A 78 -27.13 10.79 -13.16
N SER A 79 -27.73 11.73 -13.90
CA SER A 79 -29.14 11.64 -14.27
C SER A 79 -29.39 10.37 -15.10
N PRO A 80 -30.62 9.81 -15.08
CA PRO A 80 -30.93 8.62 -15.88
C PRO A 80 -30.66 8.85 -17.37
N GLU A 81 -30.90 10.06 -17.88
CA GLU A 81 -30.62 10.44 -19.27
C GLU A 81 -29.12 10.40 -19.59
N ALA A 82 -28.29 11.00 -18.72
CA ALA A 82 -26.85 11.00 -18.93
C ALA A 82 -26.25 9.59 -18.77
N ARG A 83 -26.83 8.74 -17.92
CA ARG A 83 -26.46 7.33 -17.82
C ARG A 83 -26.74 6.59 -19.12
N ASN A 84 -27.96 6.69 -19.64
CA ASN A 84 -28.34 6.03 -20.88
C ASN A 84 -27.43 6.48 -22.03
N ARG A 85 -27.16 7.78 -22.15
CA ARG A 85 -26.23 8.32 -23.14
C ARG A 85 -24.80 7.77 -23.01
N LEU A 86 -24.32 7.54 -21.79
CA LEU A 86 -22.98 6.96 -21.55
C LEU A 86 -22.93 5.45 -21.81
N GLU A 87 -24.09 4.76 -21.71
CA GLU A 87 -24.24 3.33 -21.99
C GLU A 87 -24.56 3.04 -23.47
N GLU A 88 -24.90 4.05 -24.25
CA GLU A 88 -25.12 3.96 -25.69
C GLU A 88 -23.82 3.64 -26.46
N ALA A 89 -23.98 3.01 -27.63
CA ALA A 89 -22.85 2.70 -28.51
C ALA A 89 -22.24 3.98 -29.11
N ILE A 90 -20.91 4.03 -29.15
CA ILE A 90 -20.17 5.17 -29.69
C ILE A 90 -20.51 5.36 -31.18
N SER A 91 -20.95 6.57 -31.53
CA SER A 91 -21.32 6.92 -32.90
C SER A 91 -20.12 7.38 -33.74
N LEU A 92 -20.22 7.22 -35.06
CA LEU A 92 -19.19 7.72 -36.00
C LEU A 92 -19.06 9.25 -35.97
N ALA A 93 -20.15 9.96 -35.64
CA ALA A 93 -20.14 11.41 -35.51
C ALA A 93 -19.32 11.86 -34.29
N GLU A 94 -19.44 11.16 -33.16
CA GLU A 94 -18.62 11.41 -31.97
C GLU A 94 -17.15 11.15 -32.23
N ILE A 95 -16.82 10.06 -32.93
CA ILE A 95 -15.44 9.75 -33.31
C ILE A 95 -14.86 10.85 -34.20
N SER A 96 -15.62 11.27 -35.22
CA SER A 96 -15.19 12.32 -36.15
C SER A 96 -15.00 13.66 -35.45
N SER A 97 -15.90 14.01 -34.53
CA SER A 97 -15.80 15.22 -33.71
C SER A 97 -14.62 15.17 -32.75
N ALA A 98 -14.40 14.03 -32.09
CA ALA A 98 -13.26 13.84 -31.19
C ALA A 98 -11.93 13.98 -31.93
N ILE A 99 -11.81 13.37 -33.11
CA ILE A 99 -10.63 13.50 -33.97
C ILE A 99 -10.40 14.96 -34.38
N ALA A 100 -11.46 15.67 -34.80
CA ALA A 100 -11.37 17.07 -35.18
C ALA A 100 -10.99 18.00 -34.00
N SER A 101 -11.33 17.61 -32.77
CA SER A 101 -11.00 18.36 -31.55
C SER A 101 -9.57 18.14 -31.04
N LEU A 102 -8.87 17.11 -31.52
CA LEU A 102 -7.48 16.86 -31.16
C LEU A 102 -6.58 18.00 -31.67
N ALA A 103 -5.65 18.45 -30.85
CA ALA A 103 -4.67 19.45 -31.25
C ALA A 103 -3.80 18.90 -32.40
N THR A 104 -3.75 19.62 -33.51
CA THR A 104 -2.94 19.25 -34.68
C THR A 104 -1.46 19.13 -34.29
N GLY A 105 -0.86 17.98 -34.60
CA GLY A 105 0.56 17.72 -34.33
C GLY A 105 0.92 17.31 -32.90
N LYS A 106 -0.06 17.04 -32.03
CA LYS A 106 0.20 16.46 -30.70
C LYS A 106 -0.22 14.99 -30.67
N THR A 107 0.71 14.11 -30.31
CA THR A 107 0.42 12.70 -30.00
C THR A 107 0.38 12.57 -28.48
N PRO A 108 -0.71 12.04 -27.87
CA PRO A 108 -0.71 11.74 -26.44
C PRO A 108 0.41 10.74 -26.13
N GLY A 109 1.33 11.11 -25.26
CA GLY A 109 2.37 10.21 -24.75
C GLY A 109 1.78 9.20 -23.74
N PRO A 110 2.54 8.16 -23.37
CA PRO A 110 2.05 7.08 -22.49
C PRO A 110 1.64 7.54 -21.08
N ASP A 111 2.11 8.70 -20.61
CA ASP A 111 1.85 9.21 -19.24
C ASP A 111 1.16 10.59 -19.26
N GLY A 112 0.19 10.82 -20.15
CA GLY A 112 -0.40 12.15 -20.38
C GLY A 112 -1.25 12.72 -19.23
N PHE A 113 -0.60 13.31 -18.22
CA PHE A 113 -1.00 14.53 -17.51
C PHE A 113 0.23 15.25 -16.90
#